data_AF-A0A257T898-F1
#
_entry.id   AF-A0A257T898-F1
#
_cell.length_a   1.000
_cell.length_b   1.000
_cell.length_c   1.000
_cell.angle_alpha   90.00
_cell.angle_beta   90.00
_cell.angle_gamma   90.00
#
_symmetry.space_group_name_H-M   'P 1'
#
loop_
_entity.id
_entity.type
_entity.pdbx_description
1 polymer ?
#
loop_
_entity_poly.entity_id
_entity_poly.type
_entity_poly.pdbx_seq_one_letter_code
_entity_poly.pdbx_strand_id
1 'polypeptide(L)' 'MADLDAVARRLVAACGLEWEPACLEFHRTSRPVRTASATQVRQPIYDRSVGRWKNFETALAELFAGLV' A
#
# COMPACT_ATOMS: atom_id res chain seq x y z
N MET A 1 12.32 -2.55 -0.15
CA MET A 1 10.94 -3.05 -0.29
C MET A 1 10.73 -4.12 0.77
N ALA A 2 9.67 -4.05 1.57
CA ALA A 2 9.32 -5.17 2.44
C ALA A 2 8.95 -6.38 1.56
N ASP A 3 9.36 -7.58 1.96
CA ASP A 3 8.99 -8.82 1.27
C ASP A 3 7.48 -9.05 1.43
N LEU A 4 6.74 -8.89 0.31
CA LEU A 4 5.29 -9.02 0.30
C LEU A 4 4.84 -10.40 0.77
N ASP A 5 5.54 -11.47 0.36
CA ASP A 5 5.14 -12.84 0.69
C ASP A 5 5.27 -13.10 2.19
N ALA A 6 6.45 -12.78 2.73
CA ALA A 6 6.71 -12.93 4.16
C ALA A 6 5.72 -12.12 5.03
N VAL A 7 5.41 -10.88 4.63
CA VAL A 7 4.47 -10.03 5.37
C VAL A 7 3.03 -10.50 5.22
N ALA A 8 2.59 -10.86 4.01
CA ALA A 8 1.24 -11.34 3.76
C ALA A 8 0.94 -12.62 4.54
N ARG A 9 1.87 -13.59 4.53
CA ARG A 9 1.72 -14.84 5.31
C ARG A 9 1.60 -14.58 6.81
N ARG A 10 2.43 -13.68 7.35
CA ARG A 10 2.36 -13.29 8.76
C ARG A 10 1.01 -12.64 9.11
N LEU A 11 0.49 -11.79 8.24
CA LEU A 11 -0.82 -11.14 8.44
C LEU A 11 -1.95 -12.16 8.42
N VAL A 12 -1.98 -13.05 7.42
CA VAL A 12 -2.99 -14.10 7.29
C VAL A 12 -2.97 -15.04 8.50
N ALA A 13 -1.78 -15.48 8.93
CA ALA A 13 -1.62 -16.32 10.12
C ALA A 13 -2.04 -15.60 11.41
N ALA A 14 -1.75 -14.30 11.55
CA ALA A 14 -2.18 -13.51 12.71
C ALA A 14 -3.71 -13.37 12.80
N CYS A 15 -4.40 -13.41 11.66
CA CYS A 15 -5.87 -13.45 11.60
C CYS A 15 -6.45 -14.86 11.86
N GLY A 16 -5.62 -15.89 12.05
CA GLY A 16 -6.07 -17.28 12.20
C GLY A 16 -6.67 -17.89 10.92
N LEU A 17 -6.31 -17.36 9.76
CA LEU A 17 -6.81 -17.80 8.46
C LEU A 17 -5.81 -18.74 7.76
N GLU A 18 -6.31 -19.61 6.89
CA GLU A 18 -5.48 -20.43 6.02
C GLU A 18 -4.85 -19.61 4.89
N TRP A 19 -3.66 -20.01 4.45
CA TRP A 19 -2.92 -19.30 3.41
C TRP A 19 -3.48 -19.60 2.01
N GLU A 20 -3.69 -18.55 1.23
CA GLU A 20 -4.09 -18.61 -0.17
C GLU A 20 -3.07 -17.89 -1.07
N PRO A 21 -2.49 -18.53 -2.10
CA PRO A 21 -1.53 -17.88 -3.01
C PRO A 21 -2.08 -16.62 -3.69
N ALA A 22 -3.41 -16.54 -3.87
CA ALA A 22 -4.10 -15.39 -4.44
C ALA A 22 -3.87 -14.09 -3.64
N CYS A 23 -3.46 -14.17 -2.36
CA CYS A 23 -3.06 -13.00 -1.57
C CYS A 23 -1.91 -12.20 -2.21
N LEU A 24 -1.05 -12.85 -3.00
CA LEU A 24 0.05 -12.19 -3.73
C LEU A 24 -0.41 -11.61 -5.08
N GLU A 25 -1.56 -12.04 -5.57
CA GLU A 25 -2.12 -11.67 -6.88
C GLU A 25 -3.36 -10.77 -6.76
N PHE A 26 -3.46 -10.01 -5.66
CA PHE A 26 -4.60 -9.15 -5.34
C PHE A 26 -5.02 -8.22 -6.50
N HIS A 27 -4.05 -7.74 -7.28
CA HIS A 27 -4.25 -6.84 -8.41
C HIS A 27 -5.01 -7.47 -9.59
N ARG A 28 -5.15 -8.80 -9.61
CA ARG A 28 -5.91 -9.55 -10.64
C ARG A 28 -7.41 -9.66 -10.34
N THR A 29 -7.88 -9.19 -9.17
CA THR A 29 -9.29 -9.26 -8.81
C THR A 29 -10.18 -8.50 -9.81
N SER A 30 -11.28 -9.12 -10.24
CA SER A 30 -12.27 -8.52 -11.14
C SER A 30 -13.32 -7.67 -10.42
N ARG A 31 -13.38 -7.74 -9.09
CA ARG A 31 -14.38 -7.03 -8.28
C ARG A 31 -14.29 -5.50 -8.49
N PRO A 32 -15.42 -4.78 -8.60
CA PRO A 32 -15.39 -3.34 -8.69
C PRO A 32 -14.80 -2.70 -7.42
N VAL A 33 -13.90 -1.74 -7.61
CA VAL A 33 -13.32 -0.91 -6.54
C VAL A 33 -13.83 0.51 -6.71
N ARG A 34 -14.61 1.00 -5.73
CA ARG A 34 -15.27 2.31 -5.78
C ARG A 34 -14.65 3.28 -4.77
N THR A 35 -13.32 3.42 -4.82
CA THR A 35 -12.56 4.34 -3.97
C THR A 35 -11.64 5.21 -4.81
N ALA A 36 -11.13 6.31 -4.24
CA ALA A 36 -10.17 7.20 -4.90
C ALA A 36 -8.87 6.48 -5.31
N SER A 37 -8.55 5.34 -4.68
CA SER A 37 -7.36 4.54 -4.95
C SER A 37 -7.58 3.41 -5.96
N ALA A 38 -8.70 3.37 -6.69
CA ALA A 38 -9.06 2.26 -7.59
C ALA A 38 -7.98 1.91 -8.61
N THR A 39 -7.30 2.90 -9.18
CA THR A 39 -6.20 2.68 -10.13
C THR A 39 -4.94 2.14 -9.45
N GLN A 40 -4.67 2.56 -8.21
CA GLN A 40 -3.48 2.16 -7.44
C GLN A 40 -3.58 0.70 -6.98
N VAL A 41 -4.75 0.29 -6.45
CA VAL A 41 -4.94 -1.07 -5.93
C VAL A 41 -5.00 -2.15 -7.02
N ARG A 42 -5.18 -1.74 -8.29
CA ARG A 42 -5.16 -2.60 -9.47
C ARG A 42 -3.76 -2.86 -10.03
N GLN A 43 -2.72 -2.43 -9.32
CA GLN A 43 -1.33 -2.66 -9.70
C GLN A 43 -0.64 -3.61 -8.71
N PRO A 44 0.41 -4.33 -9.14
CA PRO A 44 1.28 -5.05 -8.22
C PRO A 44 1.84 -4.11 -7.14
N ILE A 45 2.33 -4.67 -6.03
CA ILE A 45 2.97 -3.87 -4.99
C ILE A 45 4.14 -3.06 -5.58
N TYR A 46 4.26 -1.80 -5.16
CA TYR A 46 5.29 -0.88 -5.64
C TYR A 46 5.71 0.09 -4.54
N ASP A 47 6.90 0.67 -4.67
CA ASP A 47 7.46 1.65 -3.72
C ASP A 47 7.48 3.09 -4.26
N ARG A 48 7.14 3.34 -5.53
CA ARG A 48 7.17 4.68 -6.15
C ARG A 48 6.32 5.78 -5.47
N SER A 49 5.43 5.41 -4.55
CA SER A 49 4.66 6.39 -3.75
C SER A 49 5.33 6.71 -2.41
N VAL A 50 6.28 5.90 -1.97
CA VAL A 50 7.08 6.15 -0.77
C VAL A 50 7.90 7.42 -0.99
N GLY A 51 7.76 8.37 -0.07
CA GLY A 51 8.47 9.65 -0.15
C GLY A 51 7.96 10.61 -1.22
N ARG A 52 6.88 10.30 -1.95
CA ARG A 52 6.34 11.18 -3.01
C ARG A 52 5.94 12.58 -2.50
N TRP A 53 5.64 12.69 -1.21
CA TRP A 53 5.35 13.97 -0.54
C TRP A 53 6.54 14.95 -0.60
N LYS A 54 7.79 14.46 -0.71
CA LYS A 54 9.00 15.29 -0.75
C LYS A 54 9.03 16.24 -1.95
N ASN A 55 8.33 15.91 -3.03
CA ASN A 55 8.15 16.82 -4.16
C ASN A 55 7.40 18.11 -3.78
N PHE A 56 6.69 18.10 -2.66
CA PHE A 56 5.92 19.21 -2.12
C PHE A 56 6.50 19.71 -0.79
N GLU A 57 7.71 19.27 -0.42
CA GLU A 57 8.34 19.61 0.86
C GLU A 57 8.39 21.13 1.10
N THR A 58 8.79 21.90 0.09
CA THR A 58 8.79 23.37 0.16
C THR A 58 7.41 23.96 0.43
N ALA A 59 6.37 23.43 -0.22
CA ALA A 59 5.00 23.91 -0.03
C ALA A 59 4.40 23.48 1.32
N LEU A 60 4.96 22.44 1.94
CA LEU A 60 4.56 21.92 3.25
C LEU A 60 5.40 22.50 4.40
N ALA A 61 6.38 23.37 4.12
CA ALA A 61 7.33 23.87 5.11
C ALA A 61 6.65 24.54 6.32
N GLU A 62 5.65 25.39 6.09
CA GLU A 62 4.90 26.06 7.18
C GLU A 62 4.09 25.08 8.01
N LEU A 63 3.49 24.05 7.38
CA LEU A 63 2.78 22.99 8.08
C LEU A 63 3.73 22.23 9.02
N PHE A 64 4.94 21.90 8.56
CA PHE A 64 5.92 21.21 9.40
C PHE A 64 6.44 22.09 10.55
N ALA A 65 6.66 23.39 10.31
CA ALA A 65 7.09 24.31 11.35
C ALA A 65 6.08 24.45 12.49
N GLY A 66 4.77 24.34 12.20
CA GLY A 66 3.70 24.41 13.21
C GLY A 66 3.40 23.11 13.97
N LEU A 67 4.06 21.99 13.63
CA LEU A 67 3.89 20.70 14.29
C LEU A 67 4.91 20.43 15.40
N VAL A 68 5.83 21.38 15.64
CA VAL A 68 6.89 21.32 16.65
C VAL A 68 6.44 21.97 17.96
#